data_AF-A0A946IWV2-F1
#
_entry.id   AF-A0A946IWV2-F1
#
_cell.length_a   1.000
_cell.length_b   1.000
_cell.length_c   1.000
_cell.angle_alpha   90.00
_cell.angle_beta   90.00
_cell.angle_gamma   90.00
#
_symmetry.space_group_name_H-M   'P 1'
#
loop_
_entity.id
_entity.type
_entity.pdbx_description
1 polymer ?
#
loop_
_entity_poly.entity_id
_entity_poly.type
_entity_poly.pdbx_seq_one_letter_code
_entity_poly.pdbx_strand_id
1 'polypeptide(L)'
;MKVDHVIPESLNSKPIDLASIKKKVAISDKFDILGYENLVPSCYGCNRDKSDLVLEEGALQIQLAKIEKKIPALIENIEQKRMERDLDKTLLCIARSVDAKKFTYEDLIKLLKFHKKFPNGISGASPAAPPMSPETRASGIRFHENEGIVWAGSALKDSLRLGLNADKINALIYETVLRSKNHYSIKKLNPTDILLRLDPNVRITFQEIEEKITILSIYRKK
;
A
#
# COMPACT_ATOMS: atom_id res chain seq x y z
N MET A 1 -6.22 36.67 -8.21
CA MET A 1 -7.28 35.85 -8.84
C MET A 1 -8.07 35.16 -7.74
N LYS A 2 -9.39 35.01 -7.89
CA LYS A 2 -10.28 34.30 -6.97
C LYS A 2 -11.06 33.23 -7.75
N VAL A 3 -11.67 32.29 -7.02
CA VAL A 3 -12.65 31.36 -7.58
C VAL A 3 -14.03 31.97 -7.31
N ASP A 4 -14.86 32.01 -8.34
CA ASP A 4 -16.21 32.58 -8.33
C ASP A 4 -17.21 31.49 -8.70
N HIS A 5 -18.39 31.55 -8.09
CA HIS A 5 -19.52 30.70 -8.43
C HIS A 5 -20.35 31.38 -9.50
N VAL A 6 -20.50 30.78 -10.68
CA VAL A 6 -21.29 31.38 -11.77
C VAL A 6 -22.74 31.56 -11.34
N ILE A 7 -23.33 30.53 -10.76
CA ILE A 7 -24.61 30.57 -10.04
C ILE A 7 -24.31 30.80 -8.56
N PRO A 8 -24.81 31.89 -7.93
CA PRO A 8 -24.52 32.23 -6.55
C PRO A 8 -24.79 31.10 -5.54
N GLU A 9 -23.84 30.85 -4.64
CA GLU A 9 -23.95 29.83 -3.58
C GLU A 9 -25.14 30.07 -2.64
N SER A 10 -25.56 31.32 -2.47
CA SER A 10 -26.74 31.69 -1.66
C SER A 10 -28.03 30.97 -2.09
N LEU A 11 -28.13 30.57 -3.37
CA LEU A 11 -29.25 29.79 -3.91
C LEU A 11 -29.27 28.33 -3.46
N ASN A 12 -28.19 27.81 -2.87
CA ASN A 12 -28.16 26.46 -2.30
C ASN A 12 -29.21 26.28 -1.18
N SER A 13 -29.48 27.36 -0.44
CA SER A 13 -30.53 27.41 0.59
C SER A 13 -31.93 27.68 0.04
N LYS A 14 -32.08 27.90 -1.27
CA LYS A 14 -33.32 28.31 -1.94
C LYS A 14 -33.65 27.38 -3.12
N PRO A 15 -34.09 26.14 -2.85
CA PRO A 15 -34.23 25.11 -3.88
C PRO A 15 -35.25 25.45 -4.99
N ILE A 16 -36.30 26.22 -4.66
CA ILE A 16 -37.31 26.67 -5.64
C ILE A 16 -36.68 27.65 -6.65
N ASP A 17 -35.92 28.62 -6.15
CA ASP A 17 -35.24 29.62 -6.99
C ASP A 17 -34.15 28.96 -7.84
N LEU A 18 -33.38 28.05 -7.24
CA LEU A 18 -32.37 27.28 -7.95
C LEU A 18 -32.97 26.41 -9.06
N ALA A 19 -34.11 25.75 -8.81
CA ALA A 19 -34.81 24.95 -9.82
C ALA A 19 -35.31 25.82 -10.98
N SER A 20 -35.82 27.02 -10.69
CA SER A 20 -36.22 27.99 -11.71
C SER A 20 -35.04 28.39 -12.61
N ILE A 21 -33.88 28.66 -12.02
CA ILE A 21 -32.66 28.99 -12.78
C ILE A 21 -32.19 27.79 -13.60
N LYS A 22 -32.07 26.59 -13.01
CA LYS A 22 -31.69 25.37 -13.73
C LYS A 22 -32.56 25.14 -14.95
N LYS A 23 -33.87 25.34 -14.82
CA LYS A 23 -34.82 25.24 -15.93
C LYS A 23 -34.61 26.33 -16.98
N LYS A 24 -34.41 27.58 -16.56
CA LYS A 24 -34.17 28.72 -17.47
C LYS A 24 -32.94 28.50 -18.35
N VAL A 25 -31.86 27.95 -17.80
CA VAL A 25 -30.61 27.70 -18.54
C VAL A 25 -30.41 26.24 -18.97
N ALA A 26 -31.46 25.42 -18.90
CA ALA A 26 -31.48 24.02 -19.35
C ALA A 26 -30.31 23.16 -18.80
N ILE A 27 -29.93 23.36 -17.54
CA ILE A 27 -28.86 22.59 -16.90
C ILE A 27 -29.44 21.30 -16.28
N SER A 28 -28.64 20.23 -16.26
CA SER A 28 -28.99 18.95 -15.63
C SER A 28 -29.44 19.11 -14.16
N ASP A 29 -30.42 18.30 -13.76
CA ASP A 29 -30.85 18.20 -12.35
C ASP A 29 -29.69 17.76 -11.43
N LYS A 30 -28.72 17.01 -11.97
CA LYS A 30 -27.51 16.55 -11.27
C LYS A 30 -26.48 17.64 -11.00
N PHE A 31 -26.69 18.86 -11.50
CA PHE A 31 -25.80 19.99 -11.27
C PHE A 31 -25.67 20.29 -9.78
N ASP A 32 -24.44 20.22 -9.28
CA ASP A 32 -24.06 20.61 -7.94
C ASP A 32 -23.64 22.08 -7.94
N ILE A 33 -24.34 22.90 -7.16
CA ILE A 33 -24.04 24.32 -7.03
C ILE A 33 -22.69 24.57 -6.35
N LEU A 34 -22.22 23.62 -5.53
CA LEU A 34 -20.90 23.65 -4.90
C LEU A 34 -19.85 22.88 -5.71
N GLY A 35 -20.27 22.28 -6.83
CA GLY A 35 -19.43 21.47 -7.69
C GLY A 35 -18.54 22.30 -8.63
N TYR A 36 -17.54 21.64 -9.21
CA TYR A 36 -16.59 22.26 -10.14
C TYR A 36 -17.25 22.82 -11.40
N GLU A 37 -18.41 22.28 -11.77
CA GLU A 37 -19.25 22.75 -12.88
C GLU A 37 -19.80 24.16 -12.69
N ASN A 38 -19.70 24.72 -11.47
CA ASN A 38 -20.14 26.07 -11.16
C ASN A 38 -18.98 27.05 -10.90
N LEU A 39 -17.72 26.60 -11.01
CA LEU A 39 -16.56 27.39 -10.59
C LEU A 39 -15.78 27.98 -11.77
N VAL A 40 -15.45 29.26 -11.67
CA VAL A 40 -14.60 29.96 -12.66
C VAL A 40 -13.53 30.81 -11.99
N PRO A 41 -12.36 31.00 -12.65
CA PRO A 41 -11.41 32.00 -12.23
C PRO A 41 -11.99 33.40 -12.50
N SER A 42 -11.96 34.25 -11.48
CA SER A 42 -12.45 35.63 -11.56
C SER A 42 -11.43 36.61 -10.96
N CYS A 43 -11.48 37.85 -11.43
CA CYS A 43 -10.72 38.93 -10.82
C CYS A 43 -11.37 39.32 -9.48
N TYR A 44 -10.60 39.90 -8.54
CA TYR A 44 -11.15 40.24 -7.23
C TYR A 44 -12.31 41.25 -7.32
N GLY A 45 -12.14 42.32 -8.09
CA GLY A 45 -13.20 43.32 -8.32
C GLY A 45 -14.43 42.70 -8.97
N CYS A 46 -14.25 41.94 -10.06
CA CYS A 46 -15.29 41.24 -10.79
C CYS A 46 -16.14 40.34 -9.88
N ASN A 47 -15.48 39.50 -9.06
CA ASN A 47 -16.14 38.60 -8.11
C ASN A 47 -16.91 39.38 -7.03
N ARG A 48 -16.32 40.45 -6.52
CA ARG A 48 -16.96 41.30 -5.50
C ARG A 48 -18.18 42.03 -6.06
N ASP A 49 -18.05 42.60 -7.26
CA ASP A 49 -19.09 43.40 -7.90
C ASP A 49 -20.25 42.51 -8.41
N LYS A 50 -19.95 41.27 -8.81
CA LYS A 50 -20.98 40.24 -9.09
C LYS A 50 -21.77 39.90 -7.83
N SER A 51 -21.12 39.67 -6.68
CA SER A 51 -21.78 39.28 -5.43
C SER A 51 -22.77 38.12 -5.66
N ASP A 52 -24.01 38.24 -5.17
CA ASP A 52 -25.10 37.27 -5.34
C ASP A 52 -25.93 37.48 -6.62
N LEU A 53 -25.43 38.28 -7.57
CA LEU A 53 -26.12 38.48 -8.84
C LEU A 53 -26.06 37.22 -9.70
N VAL A 54 -27.24 36.78 -10.13
CA VAL A 54 -27.38 35.77 -11.19
C VAL A 54 -27.19 36.48 -12.53
N LEU A 55 -26.22 36.01 -13.32
CA LEU A 55 -25.97 36.57 -14.65
C LEU A 55 -27.18 36.35 -15.56
N GLU A 56 -27.32 37.23 -16.55
CA GLU A 56 -28.32 37.05 -17.62
C GLU A 56 -28.12 35.72 -18.34
N GLU A 57 -29.24 35.16 -18.84
CA GLU A 57 -29.31 33.78 -19.36
C GLU A 57 -28.23 33.45 -20.39
N GLY A 58 -28.04 34.33 -21.39
CA GLY A 58 -27.02 34.12 -22.42
C GLY A 58 -25.59 34.12 -21.86
N ALA A 59 -25.29 35.00 -20.91
CA ALA A 59 -23.98 35.05 -20.27
C ALA A 59 -23.75 33.81 -19.39
N LEU A 60 -24.78 33.37 -18.66
CA LEU A 60 -24.76 32.18 -17.83
C LEU A 60 -24.50 30.92 -18.66
N GLN A 61 -25.24 30.72 -19.75
CA GLN A 61 -25.05 29.59 -20.67
C GLN A 61 -23.64 29.56 -21.28
N ILE A 62 -23.12 30.72 -21.72
CA ILE A 62 -21.76 30.81 -22.28
C ILE A 62 -20.71 30.39 -21.24
N GLN A 63 -20.84 30.82 -19.99
CA GLN A 63 -19.90 30.46 -18.93
C GLN A 63 -19.98 28.97 -18.61
N LEU A 64 -21.18 28.42 -18.43
CA LEU A 64 -21.38 27.00 -18.13
C LEU A 64 -20.85 26.10 -19.24
N ALA A 65 -21.09 26.45 -20.51
CA ALA A 65 -20.54 25.70 -21.64
C ALA A 65 -19.00 25.74 -21.69
N LYS A 66 -18.37 26.84 -21.23
CA LYS A 66 -16.91 26.92 -21.11
C LYS A 66 -16.38 26.04 -19.97
N ILE A 67 -17.10 25.98 -18.85
CA ILE A 67 -16.74 25.14 -17.71
C ILE A 67 -16.85 23.67 -18.09
N GLU A 68 -17.97 23.25 -18.66
CA GLU A 68 -18.24 21.88 -19.06
C GLU A 68 -17.11 21.30 -19.93
N LYS A 69 -16.65 22.08 -20.91
CA LYS A 69 -15.52 21.69 -21.78
C LYS A 69 -14.20 21.49 -21.02
N LYS A 70 -14.02 22.12 -19.87
CA LYS A 70 -12.79 22.07 -19.05
C LYS A 70 -12.86 21.07 -17.90
N ILE A 71 -14.05 20.60 -17.51
CA ILE A 71 -14.22 19.66 -16.39
C ILE A 71 -13.33 18.41 -16.54
N PRO A 72 -13.29 17.71 -17.70
CA PRO A 72 -12.48 16.49 -17.80
C PRO A 72 -10.99 16.74 -17.52
N ALA A 73 -10.44 17.80 -18.11
CA ALA A 73 -9.05 18.18 -17.90
C ALA A 73 -8.79 18.67 -16.46
N LEU A 74 -9.76 19.35 -15.84
CA LEU A 74 -9.65 19.76 -14.43
C LEU A 74 -9.58 18.54 -13.51
N ILE A 75 -10.46 17.55 -13.70
CA ILE A 75 -10.49 16.32 -12.90
C ILE A 75 -9.16 15.58 -13.02
N GLU A 76 -8.65 15.40 -14.25
CA GLU A 76 -7.35 14.77 -14.49
C GLU A 76 -6.22 15.50 -13.75
N ASN A 77 -6.18 16.84 -13.86
CA ASN A 77 -5.16 17.65 -13.18
C ASN A 77 -5.26 17.55 -11.66
N ILE A 78 -6.47 17.52 -11.09
CA ILE A 78 -6.68 17.37 -9.65
C ILE A 78 -6.12 16.02 -9.17
N GLU A 79 -6.43 14.93 -9.87
CA GLU A 79 -5.94 13.60 -9.51
C GLU A 79 -4.42 13.50 -9.64
N GLN A 80 -3.83 14.03 -10.72
CA GLN A 80 -2.37 14.10 -10.86
C GLN A 80 -1.74 14.89 -9.71
N LYS A 81 -2.26 16.09 -9.40
CA LYS A 81 -1.75 16.94 -8.31
C LYS A 81 -1.91 16.31 -6.93
N ARG A 82 -2.96 15.50 -6.74
CA ARG A 82 -3.17 14.72 -5.53
C ARG A 82 -2.10 13.63 -5.40
N MET A 83 -1.86 12.86 -6.46
CA MET A 83 -0.81 11.83 -6.48
C MET A 83 0.58 12.43 -6.22
N GLU A 84 0.91 13.55 -6.88
CA GLU A 84 2.17 14.29 -6.65
C GLU A 84 2.31 14.72 -5.18
N ARG A 85 1.26 15.31 -4.61
CA ARG A 85 1.27 15.76 -3.21
C ARG A 85 1.46 14.60 -2.23
N ASP A 86 0.82 13.47 -2.48
CA ASP A 86 0.93 12.29 -1.63
C ASP A 86 2.32 11.65 -1.73
N LEU A 87 2.92 11.66 -2.92
CA LEU A 87 4.32 11.29 -3.12
C LEU A 87 5.26 12.21 -2.35
N ASP A 88 5.11 13.53 -2.50
CA ASP A 88 5.96 14.52 -1.80
C ASP A 88 5.89 14.36 -0.29
N LYS A 89 4.68 14.18 0.27
CA LYS A 89 4.49 13.91 1.70
C LYS A 89 5.20 12.64 2.14
N THR A 90 5.12 11.59 1.32
CA THR A 90 5.77 10.30 1.61
C THR A 90 7.29 10.45 1.60
N LEU A 91 7.84 11.10 0.58
CA LEU A 91 9.28 11.36 0.45
C LEU A 91 9.78 12.21 1.64
N LEU A 92 9.04 13.24 2.02
CA LEU A 92 9.38 14.08 3.18
C LEU A 92 9.37 13.28 4.49
N CYS A 93 8.41 12.36 4.65
CA CYS A 93 8.34 11.48 5.82
C CYS A 93 9.53 10.51 5.89
N ILE A 94 9.92 9.95 4.73
CA ILE A 94 11.09 9.08 4.59
C ILE A 94 12.35 9.87 4.96
N ALA A 95 12.56 11.05 4.35
CA ALA A 95 13.73 11.89 4.62
C ALA A 95 13.87 12.21 6.12
N ARG A 96 12.79 12.70 6.75
CA ARG A 96 12.76 12.98 8.20
C ARG A 96 13.08 11.76 9.06
N SER A 97 12.65 10.57 8.63
CA SER A 97 12.88 9.34 9.39
C SER A 97 14.33 8.86 9.27
N VAL A 98 14.96 9.06 8.11
CA VAL A 98 16.40 8.82 7.92
C VAL A 98 17.22 9.80 8.75
N ASP A 99 16.89 11.10 8.72
CA ASP A 99 17.57 12.13 9.51
C ASP A 99 17.46 11.85 11.02
N ALA A 100 16.30 11.37 11.47
CA ALA A 100 16.06 10.93 12.84
C ALA A 100 16.69 9.56 13.18
N LYS A 101 17.43 8.94 12.26
CA LYS A 101 18.07 7.61 12.39
C LYS A 101 17.10 6.49 12.78
N LYS A 102 15.82 6.59 12.38
CA LYS A 102 14.82 5.53 12.60
C LYS A 102 15.05 4.31 11.70
N PHE A 103 15.66 4.53 10.54
CA PHE A 103 16.16 3.50 9.64
C PHE A 103 17.31 4.07 8.80
N THR A 104 18.17 3.21 8.29
CA THR A 104 19.30 3.59 7.42
C THR A 104 18.89 3.63 5.94
N TYR A 105 19.70 4.25 5.08
CA TYR A 105 19.49 4.20 3.63
C TYR A 105 19.49 2.75 3.10
N GLU A 106 20.33 1.89 3.67
CA GLU A 106 20.40 0.47 3.35
C GLU A 106 19.09 -0.25 3.69
N ASP A 107 18.48 0.06 4.83
CA ASP A 107 17.19 -0.53 5.25
C ASP A 107 16.06 -0.13 4.31
N LEU A 108 16.04 1.13 3.88
CA LEU A 108 15.07 1.62 2.89
C LEU A 108 15.22 0.88 1.56
N ILE A 109 16.46 0.74 1.05
CA ILE A 109 16.72 0.00 -0.20
C ILE A 109 16.28 -1.46 -0.08
N LYS A 110 16.56 -2.11 1.05
CA LYS A 110 16.10 -3.49 1.31
C LYS A 110 14.57 -3.58 1.29
N LEU A 111 13.88 -2.66 1.96
CA LEU A 111 12.41 -2.60 1.99
C LEU A 111 11.80 -2.38 0.60
N LEU A 112 12.36 -1.46 -0.19
CA LEU A 112 11.89 -1.20 -1.56
C LEU A 112 12.10 -2.40 -2.49
N LYS A 113 13.25 -3.08 -2.39
CA LYS A 113 13.51 -4.33 -3.12
C LYS A 113 12.51 -5.43 -2.74
N PHE A 114 12.19 -5.53 -1.45
CA PHE A 114 11.19 -6.48 -0.95
C PHE A 114 9.80 -6.19 -1.52
N HIS A 115 9.33 -4.94 -1.44
CA HIS A 115 8.03 -4.54 -2.00
C HIS A 115 7.94 -4.70 -3.51
N LYS A 116 9.02 -4.42 -4.24
CA LYS A 116 9.07 -4.66 -5.70
C LYS A 116 8.89 -6.14 -6.04
N LYS A 117 9.47 -7.04 -5.23
CA LYS A 117 9.36 -8.50 -5.41
C LYS A 117 8.00 -9.04 -4.95
N PHE A 118 7.38 -8.40 -3.96
CA PHE A 118 6.10 -8.78 -3.36
C PHE A 118 5.16 -7.57 -3.26
N PRO A 119 4.56 -7.10 -4.38
CA PRO A 119 3.79 -5.86 -4.41
C PRO A 119 2.55 -5.88 -3.50
N ASN A 120 1.95 -7.07 -3.32
CA ASN A 120 0.79 -7.28 -2.45
C ASN A 120 1.18 -7.86 -1.07
N GLY A 121 2.46 -7.77 -0.71
CA GLY A 121 3.01 -8.47 0.45
C GLY A 121 3.14 -9.99 0.23
N ILE A 122 3.57 -10.69 1.28
CA ILE A 122 3.54 -12.15 1.34
C ILE A 122 2.21 -12.53 1.99
N SER A 123 1.31 -13.15 1.22
CA SER A 123 0.02 -13.60 1.74
C SER A 123 0.22 -14.59 2.91
N GLY A 124 -0.44 -14.33 4.04
CA GLY A 124 -0.40 -15.16 5.24
C GLY A 124 0.53 -14.68 6.37
N ALA A 125 1.26 -13.58 6.18
CA ALA A 125 1.92 -12.88 7.29
C ALA A 125 0.96 -11.81 7.85
N SER A 126 0.59 -11.91 9.13
CA SER A 126 -0.01 -10.75 9.80
C SER A 126 0.98 -9.58 9.69
N PRO A 127 0.52 -8.34 9.41
CA PRO A 127 1.42 -7.20 9.38
C PRO A 127 2.07 -7.07 10.76
N ALA A 128 3.38 -7.27 10.83
CA ALA A 128 4.12 -7.00 12.06
C ALA A 128 3.98 -5.51 12.38
N ALA A 129 3.61 -5.19 13.63
CA ALA A 129 3.56 -3.82 14.11
C ALA A 129 4.91 -3.10 13.84
N PRO A 130 4.92 -1.88 13.28
CA PRO A 130 6.18 -1.17 12.99
C PRO A 130 6.69 -0.32 14.18
N PRO A 131 8.02 -0.03 14.24
CA PRO A 131 9.09 -0.58 13.41
C PRO A 131 9.95 -1.58 14.22
N MET A 132 9.77 -2.85 13.94
CA MET A 132 10.70 -3.91 14.34
C MET A 132 11.75 -4.09 13.23
N SER A 133 13.03 -4.20 13.60
CA SER A 133 14.14 -4.28 12.65
C SER A 133 14.04 -5.54 11.78
N PRO A 134 14.75 -5.64 10.64
CA PRO A 134 14.80 -6.87 9.84
C PRO A 134 15.20 -8.10 10.67
N GLU A 135 16.09 -7.94 11.66
CA GLU A 135 16.45 -8.98 12.63
C GLU A 135 15.26 -9.35 13.51
N THR A 136 14.44 -8.38 13.92
CA THR A 136 13.25 -8.62 14.76
C THR A 136 12.08 -9.24 13.98
N ARG A 137 12.02 -9.04 12.66
CA ARG A 137 11.10 -9.79 11.77
C ARG A 137 11.48 -11.27 11.67
N ALA A 138 12.77 -11.58 11.74
CA ALA A 138 13.25 -12.96 11.87
C ALA A 138 13.07 -13.50 13.30
N SER A 139 13.08 -12.64 14.33
CA SER A 139 13.00 -13.04 15.75
C SER A 139 11.61 -13.49 16.24
N GLY A 140 10.59 -13.49 15.38
CA GLY A 140 9.39 -14.29 15.64
C GLY A 140 9.69 -15.80 15.59
N ILE A 141 10.80 -16.18 14.93
CA ILE A 141 11.39 -17.51 14.98
C ILE A 141 12.69 -17.36 15.78
N ARG A 142 12.64 -17.66 17.08
CA ARG A 142 13.84 -17.67 17.91
C ARG A 142 14.65 -18.93 17.60
N PHE A 143 15.72 -18.78 16.82
CA PHE A 143 16.75 -19.81 16.76
C PHE A 143 17.65 -19.61 17.99
N HIS A 144 17.27 -20.23 19.10
CA HIS A 144 18.22 -20.42 20.19
C HIS A 144 19.38 -21.24 19.64
N GLU A 145 20.61 -20.76 19.87
CA GLU A 145 21.83 -21.47 19.52
C GLU A 145 21.72 -22.92 20.04
N ASN A 146 21.58 -23.85 19.10
CA ASN A 146 21.79 -25.29 19.23
C ASN A 146 21.02 -26.14 20.27
N GLU A 147 20.05 -25.63 21.02
CA GLU A 147 19.29 -26.47 21.99
C GLU A 147 17.86 -26.86 21.54
N GLY A 148 17.38 -26.34 20.40
CA GLY A 148 15.96 -26.39 20.05
C GLY A 148 15.52 -27.40 18.98
N ILE A 149 16.42 -28.10 18.27
CA ILE A 149 15.98 -29.02 17.19
C ILE A 149 15.71 -30.42 17.75
N VAL A 150 14.44 -30.80 17.72
CA VAL A 150 13.97 -32.15 18.06
C VAL A 150 13.66 -32.90 16.77
N TRP A 151 14.07 -34.17 16.70
CA TRP A 151 13.81 -35.00 15.52
C TRP A 151 12.66 -35.95 15.78
N ALA A 152 11.66 -35.97 14.90
CA ALA A 152 10.76 -37.10 14.83
C ALA A 152 11.55 -38.35 14.42
N GLY A 153 11.19 -39.53 14.95
CA GLY A 153 11.98 -40.76 14.75
C GLY A 153 12.20 -41.16 13.28
N SER A 154 11.28 -40.81 12.39
CA SER A 154 11.43 -40.95 10.93
C SER A 154 12.43 -39.95 10.34
N ALA A 155 12.37 -38.69 10.75
CA ALA A 155 13.25 -37.63 10.29
C ALA A 155 14.72 -37.85 10.71
N LEU A 156 14.96 -38.44 11.88
CA LEU A 156 16.32 -38.75 12.33
C LEU A 156 17.04 -39.71 11.36
N LYS A 157 16.36 -40.77 10.92
CA LYS A 157 16.93 -41.74 9.96
C LYS A 157 17.23 -41.10 8.61
N ASP A 158 16.33 -40.25 8.11
CA ASP A 158 16.52 -39.54 6.86
C ASP A 158 17.63 -38.48 6.94
N SER A 159 17.77 -37.81 8.10
CA SER A 159 18.83 -36.83 8.34
C SER A 159 20.23 -37.47 8.26
N LEU A 160 20.40 -38.63 8.89
CA LEU A 160 21.64 -39.40 8.88
C LEU A 160 21.97 -39.88 7.46
N ARG A 161 20.99 -40.40 6.72
CA ARG A 161 21.17 -40.82 5.32
C ARG A 161 21.60 -39.66 4.41
N LEU A 162 21.12 -38.46 4.69
CA LEU A 162 21.40 -37.26 3.89
C LEU A 162 22.61 -36.46 4.40
N GLY A 163 23.27 -36.90 5.48
CA GLY A 163 24.40 -36.19 6.09
C GLY A 163 24.03 -34.82 6.65
N LEU A 164 22.77 -34.63 7.03
CA LEU A 164 22.22 -33.41 7.64
C LEU A 164 22.24 -33.56 9.16
N ASN A 165 22.93 -32.64 9.84
CA ASN A 165 22.88 -32.50 11.29
C ASN A 165 22.17 -31.18 11.67
N ALA A 166 21.93 -30.98 12.97
CA ALA A 166 21.25 -29.78 13.47
C ALA A 166 21.95 -28.49 13.02
N ASP A 167 23.29 -28.44 13.10
CA ASP A 167 24.08 -27.28 12.67
C ASP A 167 23.91 -26.98 11.17
N LYS A 168 23.95 -28.00 10.31
CA LYS A 168 23.74 -27.83 8.87
C LYS A 168 22.33 -27.37 8.55
N ILE A 169 21.32 -27.90 9.25
CA ILE A 169 19.93 -27.46 9.06
C ILE A 169 19.76 -26.02 9.53
N ASN A 170 20.30 -25.65 10.69
CA ASN A 170 20.31 -24.28 11.19
C ASN A 170 20.98 -23.33 10.19
N ALA A 171 22.18 -23.68 9.72
CA ALA A 171 22.89 -22.91 8.72
C ALA A 171 22.09 -22.77 7.41
N LEU A 172 21.44 -23.84 6.97
CA LEU A 172 20.63 -23.83 5.74
C LEU A 172 19.34 -23.02 5.89
N ILE A 173 18.66 -23.10 7.04
CA ILE A 173 17.50 -22.27 7.35
C ILE A 173 17.93 -20.79 7.38
N TYR A 174 19.01 -20.48 8.10
CA TYR A 174 19.56 -19.14 8.21
C TYR A 174 19.92 -18.57 6.84
N GLU A 175 20.65 -19.33 6.02
CA GLU A 175 20.98 -18.98 4.63
C GLU A 175 19.75 -18.80 3.75
N THR A 176 18.73 -19.65 3.91
CA THR A 176 17.46 -19.56 3.17
C THR A 176 16.71 -18.27 3.48
N VAL A 177 16.57 -17.97 4.78
CA VAL A 177 15.82 -16.81 5.27
C VAL A 177 16.55 -15.51 4.93
N LEU A 178 17.88 -15.48 5.05
CA LEU A 178 18.66 -14.26 4.87
C LEU A 178 19.14 -14.01 3.45
N ARG A 179 19.55 -15.04 2.70
CA ARG A 179 20.19 -14.84 1.40
C ARG A 179 19.25 -14.90 0.20
N SER A 180 17.96 -15.22 0.36
CA SER A 180 16.97 -15.17 -0.72
C SER A 180 17.43 -15.81 -2.04
N LYS A 181 18.22 -16.90 -2.00
CA LYS A 181 18.59 -17.64 -3.21
C LYS A 181 17.32 -18.26 -3.82
N ASN A 182 17.13 -18.11 -5.13
CA ASN A 182 15.91 -18.44 -5.89
C ASN A 182 15.43 -19.91 -5.83
N HIS A 183 16.00 -20.77 -5.00
CA HIS A 183 15.72 -22.22 -4.97
C HIS A 183 15.10 -22.67 -3.64
N TYR A 184 14.92 -21.73 -2.70
CA TYR A 184 14.44 -22.00 -1.37
C TYR A 184 13.09 -21.31 -1.15
N SER A 185 12.12 -22.04 -0.62
CA SER A 185 10.77 -21.52 -0.36
C SER A 185 10.26 -22.05 0.96
N ILE A 186 9.67 -21.16 1.77
CA ILE A 186 8.93 -21.53 2.98
C ILE A 186 7.45 -21.50 2.63
N LYS A 187 6.75 -22.60 2.87
CA LYS A 187 5.31 -22.73 2.63
C LYS A 187 4.65 -23.32 3.87
N LYS A 188 3.63 -22.65 4.40
CA LYS A 188 2.78 -23.22 5.44
C LYS A 188 1.89 -24.31 4.81
N LEU A 189 1.94 -25.52 5.34
CA LEU A 189 1.11 -26.63 4.87
C LEU A 189 -0.22 -26.65 5.61
N ASN A 190 -0.17 -26.58 6.94
CA ASN A 190 -1.29 -26.62 7.87
C ASN A 190 -1.07 -25.56 8.99
N PRO A 191 -2.01 -25.36 9.93
CA PRO A 191 -1.85 -24.36 11.01
C PRO A 191 -0.54 -24.49 11.79
N THR A 192 -0.02 -25.71 11.95
CA THR A 192 1.19 -26.03 12.69
C THR A 192 2.39 -26.38 11.78
N ASP A 193 2.14 -26.97 10.60
CA ASP A 193 3.20 -27.50 9.71
C ASP A 193 3.79 -26.45 8.78
N ILE A 194 5.12 -26.38 8.76
CA ILE A 194 5.90 -25.53 7.87
C ILE A 194 6.77 -26.40 6.96
N LEU A 195 6.66 -26.20 5.64
CA LEU A 195 7.51 -26.81 4.63
C LEU A 195 8.62 -25.84 4.22
N LEU A 196 9.85 -26.28 4.38
CA LEU A 196 11.06 -25.63 3.90
C LEU A 196 11.62 -26.40 2.71
N ARG A 197 11.81 -25.73 1.56
CA ARG A 197 12.59 -26.28 0.46
C ARG A 197 14.03 -25.81 0.59
N LEU A 198 14.94 -26.77 0.73
CA LEU A 198 16.38 -26.54 0.82
C LEU A 198 17.07 -26.59 -0.54
N ASP A 199 16.55 -27.34 -1.50
CA ASP A 199 16.98 -27.27 -2.89
C ASP A 199 15.84 -27.86 -3.75
N PRO A 200 15.96 -27.94 -5.09
CA PRO A 200 14.92 -28.53 -5.93
C PRO A 200 14.51 -29.96 -5.52
N ASN A 201 15.42 -30.68 -4.86
CA ASN A 201 15.30 -32.07 -4.48
C ASN A 201 15.04 -32.25 -2.98
N VAL A 202 15.57 -31.40 -2.09
CA VAL A 202 15.45 -31.57 -0.64
C VAL A 202 14.35 -30.69 -0.04
N ARG A 203 13.46 -31.31 0.73
CA ARG A 203 12.36 -30.67 1.45
C ARG A 203 12.36 -31.11 2.91
N ILE A 204 12.10 -30.18 3.81
CA ILE A 204 11.99 -30.41 5.25
C ILE A 204 10.62 -29.93 5.70
N THR A 205 9.89 -30.76 6.43
CA THR A 205 8.68 -30.33 7.14
C THR A 205 8.99 -30.25 8.63
N PHE A 206 8.66 -29.13 9.25
CA PHE A 206 8.88 -28.92 10.68
C PHE A 206 7.69 -28.21 11.34
N GLN A 207 7.62 -28.32 12.66
CA GLN A 207 6.69 -27.60 13.52
C GLN A 207 7.46 -26.86 14.61
N GLU A 208 6.88 -25.78 15.11
CA GLU A 208 7.33 -25.12 16.34
C GLU A 208 6.42 -25.57 17.49
N ILE A 209 7.01 -26.23 18.49
CA ILE A 209 6.32 -26.74 19.68
C ILE A 209 7.14 -26.30 20.89
N GLU A 210 6.54 -25.54 21.81
CA GLU A 210 7.20 -25.13 23.06
C GLU A 210 8.60 -24.50 22.84
N GLU A 211 8.70 -23.57 21.89
CA GLU A 211 9.95 -22.89 21.49
C GLU A 211 11.03 -23.83 20.90
N LYS A 212 10.65 -25.05 20.52
CA LYS A 212 11.51 -26.04 19.85
C LYS A 212 11.05 -26.30 18.43
N ILE A 213 12.01 -26.47 17.53
CA ILE A 213 11.78 -26.85 16.14
C ILE A 213 11.78 -28.37 16.06
N THR A 214 10.61 -28.96 15.86
CA THR A 214 10.48 -30.40 15.65
C THR A 214 10.50 -30.71 14.16
N ILE A 215 11.56 -31.37 13.68
CA ILE A 215 11.66 -31.83 12.29
C ILE A 215 10.80 -33.08 12.14
N LEU A 216 9.72 -32.98 11.37
CA LEU A 216 8.76 -34.06 11.15
C LEU A 216 9.20 -35.00 10.03
N SER A 217 9.77 -34.47 8.95
CA SER A 217 10.23 -35.28 7.82
C SER A 217 11.28 -34.56 6.97
N ILE A 218 12.17 -35.35 6.37
CA ILE A 218 13.09 -34.88 5.33
C ILE A 218 12.92 -35.74 4.09
N TYR A 219 12.55 -35.10 2.99
CA TYR A 219 12.33 -35.76 1.72
C TYR A 219 13.37 -35.29 0.69
N ARG A 220 14.03 -36.25 0.02
CA ARG A 220 14.85 -35.97 -1.16
C ARG A 220 14.20 -36.60 -2.39
N LYS A 221 13.81 -35.78 -3.36
CA LYS A 221 13.36 -36.23 -4.67
C LYS A 221 14.53 -36.95 -5.36
N LYS A 222 14.30 -38.19 -5.78
CA LYS A 222 15.25 -38.94 -6.63
C LYS A 222 15.28 -38.34 -8.03
#